data_AF-A0A944BDC5-F1
#
_entry.id   AF-A0A944BDC5-F1
#
_cell.length_a   1.000
_cell.length_b   1.000
_cell.length_c   1.000
_cell.angle_alpha   90.00
_cell.angle_beta   90.00
_cell.angle_gamma   90.00
#
_symmetry.space_group_name_H-M   'P 1'
#
loop_
_entity.id
_entity.type
_entity.pdbx_description
1 polymer ?
#
loop_
_entity_poly.entity_id
_entity_poly.type
_entity_poly.pdbx_seq_one_letter_code
_entity_poly.pdbx_strand_id
1 'polypeptide(L)'
;MGKLNQDFSKWEENIIKMFPKNSSFEYKGNKYNVILSGKPRPTKGECKTDVYIKAKDDNGNEKEWKISIKKGNADFLENKIGLERAKEIFGENAQRIISKSIEPIQECFNKTPLIYYKKYGKTDALCITLGWKFEFTNKKSGDKSAKLKLTDEQKFDIYAGTNLSPEKKNCCVENQIVQDSGVANFYLEVTESMKNAQDIINNLIDIETHSKKQSIYFACKALNYRLMKNKWDGDRPLSVYVYWEIKNDKLYGTIKYDSPLSKKGNEIGENVKNLLKELKITIDNITEEELRKVTHKDVSTYG
;
A
#
# COMPACT_ATOMS: atom_id res chain seq x y z
N MET A 1 13.01 -27.49 -4.47
CA MET A 1 11.80 -26.63 -4.38
C MET A 1 12.14 -25.26 -4.95
N GLY A 2 11.80 -25.03 -6.21
CA GLY A 2 12.15 -23.80 -6.93
C GLY A 2 11.36 -22.60 -6.43
N LYS A 3 12.05 -21.48 -6.20
CA LYS A 3 11.44 -20.18 -5.90
C LYS A 3 10.63 -19.71 -7.11
N LEU A 4 9.31 -19.80 -7.04
CA LEU A 4 8.39 -19.13 -7.97
C LEU A 4 8.36 -17.63 -7.69
N ASN A 5 9.42 -16.96 -8.11
CA ASN A 5 9.44 -15.52 -8.31
C ASN A 5 8.98 -15.24 -9.75
N GLN A 6 7.74 -15.60 -10.09
CA GLN A 6 7.09 -15.03 -11.26
C GLN A 6 6.69 -13.59 -10.90
N ASP A 7 7.30 -12.64 -11.60
CA ASP A 7 7.02 -11.21 -11.47
C ASP A 7 5.55 -10.95 -11.77
N PHE A 8 4.90 -10.13 -10.94
CA PHE A 8 3.48 -9.80 -11.06
C PHE A 8 3.12 -9.26 -12.46
N SER A 9 4.01 -8.45 -13.04
CA SER A 9 3.90 -7.92 -14.40
C SER A 9 3.79 -9.02 -15.48
N LYS A 10 4.42 -10.19 -15.26
CA LYS A 10 4.33 -11.31 -16.22
C LYS A 10 2.93 -11.92 -16.22
N TRP A 11 2.24 -11.94 -15.07
CA TRP A 11 0.87 -12.44 -15.00
C TRP A 11 -0.11 -11.52 -15.73
N GLU A 12 0.00 -10.21 -15.50
CA GLU A 12 -0.83 -9.21 -16.20
C GLU A 12 -0.70 -9.34 -17.73
N GLU A 13 0.53 -9.32 -18.24
CA GLU A 13 0.82 -9.45 -19.67
C GLU A 13 0.33 -10.78 -20.25
N ASN A 14 0.53 -11.89 -19.51
CA ASN A 14 0.08 -13.21 -19.94
C ASN A 14 -1.44 -13.29 -20.01
N ILE A 15 -2.16 -12.73 -19.03
CA ILE A 15 -3.62 -12.73 -19.02
C ILE A 15 -4.13 -11.88 -20.19
N ILE A 16 -3.59 -10.68 -20.41
CA ILE A 16 -3.98 -9.83 -21.56
C ILE A 16 -3.84 -10.59 -22.88
N LYS A 17 -2.73 -11.33 -23.08
CA LYS A 17 -2.49 -12.14 -24.28
C LYS A 17 -3.50 -13.27 -24.48
N MET A 18 -4.20 -13.71 -23.44
CA MET A 18 -5.27 -14.72 -23.57
C MET A 18 -6.55 -14.14 -24.19
N PHE A 19 -6.71 -12.81 -24.22
CA PHE A 19 -7.89 -12.12 -24.75
C PHE A 19 -7.54 -11.28 -25.99
N PRO A 20 -7.00 -11.86 -27.09
CA PRO A 20 -6.76 -11.08 -28.29
C PRO A 20 -8.09 -10.62 -28.92
N LYS A 21 -8.06 -9.50 -29.63
CA LYS A 21 -9.23 -8.98 -30.35
C LYS A 21 -9.84 -10.05 -31.26
N ASN A 22 -11.17 -10.14 -31.29
CA ASN A 22 -11.97 -11.15 -32.01
C ASN A 22 -11.87 -12.59 -31.47
N SER A 23 -11.17 -12.85 -30.35
CA SER A 23 -11.35 -14.10 -29.63
C SER A 23 -12.69 -14.11 -28.88
N SER A 24 -13.08 -15.27 -28.37
CA SER A 24 -14.33 -15.40 -27.63
C SER A 24 -14.19 -16.25 -26.38
N PHE A 25 -15.04 -15.98 -25.40
CA PHE A 25 -15.17 -16.75 -24.16
C PHE A 25 -16.65 -16.80 -23.73
N GLU A 26 -16.97 -17.70 -22.80
CA GLU A 26 -18.31 -17.82 -22.23
C GLU A 26 -18.37 -17.21 -20.84
N TYR A 27 -19.43 -16.44 -20.55
CA TYR A 27 -19.69 -15.89 -19.22
C TYR A 27 -21.18 -15.91 -18.91
N LYS A 28 -21.56 -16.57 -17.81
CA LYS A 28 -22.95 -16.74 -17.36
C LYS A 28 -23.88 -17.23 -18.49
N GLY A 29 -23.43 -18.22 -19.27
CA GLY A 29 -24.20 -18.85 -20.34
C GLY A 29 -24.26 -18.08 -21.66
N ASN A 30 -23.64 -16.89 -21.76
CA ASN A 30 -23.55 -16.13 -23.00
C ASN A 30 -22.13 -16.15 -23.57
N LYS A 31 -22.01 -16.24 -24.89
CA LYS A 31 -20.75 -16.10 -25.60
C LYS A 31 -20.45 -14.60 -25.80
N TYR A 32 -19.21 -14.21 -25.53
CA TYR A 32 -18.73 -12.84 -25.72
C TYR A 32 -17.53 -12.83 -26.65
N ASN A 33 -17.51 -11.88 -27.60
CA ASN A 33 -16.41 -11.64 -28.52
C ASN A 33 -15.61 -10.40 -28.09
N VAL A 34 -14.29 -10.54 -27.93
CA VAL A 34 -13.40 -9.49 -27.42
C VAL A 34 -13.26 -8.36 -28.43
N ILE A 35 -13.53 -7.13 -27.98
CA ILE A 35 -13.41 -5.89 -28.74
C ILE A 35 -12.06 -5.22 -28.46
N LEU A 36 -11.70 -5.16 -27.17
CA LEU A 36 -10.53 -4.47 -26.65
C LEU A 36 -10.04 -5.19 -25.39
N SER A 37 -8.74 -5.36 -25.26
CA SER A 37 -8.11 -5.81 -24.02
C SER A 37 -6.76 -5.10 -23.84
N GLY A 38 -6.36 -4.88 -22.60
CA GLY A 38 -5.10 -4.21 -22.31
C GLY A 38 -4.92 -3.87 -20.83
N LYS A 39 -3.77 -3.30 -20.49
CA LYS A 39 -3.49 -2.79 -19.15
C LYS A 39 -3.96 -1.33 -19.05
N PRO A 40 -4.87 -0.98 -18.12
CA PRO A 40 -5.20 0.40 -17.83
C PRO A 40 -4.00 1.18 -17.32
N ARG A 41 -3.72 2.33 -17.96
CA ARG A 41 -2.64 3.25 -17.56
C ARG A 41 -3.25 4.60 -17.15
N PRO A 42 -3.29 4.92 -15.84
CA PRO A 42 -3.72 6.24 -15.39
C PRO A 42 -2.66 7.30 -15.72
N THR A 43 -3.06 8.57 -15.74
CA THR A 43 -2.10 9.67 -15.99
C THR A 43 -1.23 9.97 -14.77
N LYS A 44 -1.66 9.55 -13.57
CA LYS A 44 -0.91 9.72 -12.33
C LYS A 44 -1.10 8.53 -11.37
N GLY A 45 0.01 8.00 -10.87
CA GLY A 45 0.02 6.91 -9.89
C GLY A 45 -0.42 5.57 -10.49
N GLU A 46 -1.14 4.78 -9.70
CA GLU A 46 -1.68 3.47 -10.08
C GLU A 46 -3.20 3.45 -9.89
N CYS A 47 -3.90 2.65 -10.70
CA CYS A 47 -5.33 2.37 -10.56
C CYS A 47 -5.54 0.95 -9.97
N LYS A 48 -6.79 0.54 -9.73
CA LYS A 48 -7.09 -0.77 -9.13
C LYS A 48 -7.18 -1.91 -10.14
N THR A 49 -7.38 -1.56 -11.41
CA THR A 49 -7.54 -2.53 -12.50
C THR A 49 -6.19 -2.85 -13.11
N ASP A 50 -5.82 -4.12 -13.08
CA ASP A 50 -4.57 -4.62 -13.66
C ASP A 50 -4.78 -5.07 -15.11
N VAL A 51 -5.97 -5.62 -15.41
CA VAL A 51 -6.36 -6.08 -16.75
C VAL A 51 -7.77 -5.60 -17.08
N TYR A 52 -7.92 -4.97 -18.24
CA TYR A 52 -9.19 -4.54 -18.80
C TYR A 52 -9.54 -5.37 -20.02
N ILE A 53 -10.80 -5.82 -20.10
CA ILE A 53 -11.38 -6.52 -21.25
C ILE A 53 -12.75 -5.92 -21.54
N LYS A 54 -12.99 -5.53 -22.79
CA LYS A 54 -14.30 -5.16 -23.31
C LYS A 54 -14.71 -6.17 -24.36
N ALA A 55 -15.91 -6.73 -24.23
CA ALA A 55 -16.44 -7.71 -25.16
C ALA A 55 -17.93 -7.47 -25.42
N LYS A 56 -18.44 -8.01 -26.52
CA LYS A 56 -19.87 -7.96 -26.88
C LYS A 56 -20.46 -9.35 -27.00
N ASP A 57 -21.70 -9.51 -26.57
CA ASP A 57 -22.48 -10.72 -26.85
C ASP A 57 -23.02 -10.72 -28.29
N ASP A 58 -23.72 -11.80 -28.66
CA ASP A 58 -24.31 -11.96 -30.00
C ASP A 58 -25.46 -10.97 -30.28
N ASN A 59 -26.05 -10.38 -29.23
CA ASN A 59 -27.07 -9.32 -29.36
C ASN A 59 -26.44 -7.92 -29.49
N GLY A 60 -25.11 -7.81 -29.43
CA GLY A 60 -24.39 -6.55 -29.49
C GLY A 60 -24.30 -5.81 -28.15
N ASN A 61 -24.71 -6.42 -27.03
CA ASN A 61 -24.57 -5.82 -25.71
C ASN A 61 -23.09 -5.87 -25.29
N GLU A 62 -22.53 -4.70 -24.98
CA GLU A 62 -21.16 -4.58 -24.50
C GLU A 62 -21.07 -4.80 -22.99
N LYS A 63 -19.97 -5.41 -22.55
CA LYS A 63 -19.64 -5.58 -21.14
C LYS A 63 -18.14 -5.39 -20.93
N GLU A 64 -17.80 -4.88 -19.75
CA GLU A 64 -16.43 -4.67 -19.30
C GLU A 64 -16.06 -5.58 -18.13
N TRP A 65 -14.91 -6.22 -18.22
CA TRP A 65 -14.25 -6.93 -17.13
C TRP A 65 -13.00 -6.16 -16.75
N LYS A 66 -13.04 -5.58 -15.55
CA LYS A 66 -12.02 -4.73 -14.96
C LYS A 66 -11.44 -5.49 -13.79
N ILE A 67 -10.38 -6.24 -14.07
CA ILE A 67 -9.85 -7.28 -13.19
C ILE A 67 -8.70 -6.71 -12.36
N SER A 68 -8.84 -6.78 -11.03
CA SER A 68 -7.73 -6.64 -10.09
C SER A 68 -7.14 -8.02 -9.80
N ILE A 69 -5.86 -8.20 -10.07
CA ILE A 69 -5.12 -9.44 -9.87
C ILE A 69 -4.55 -9.42 -8.44
N LYS A 70 -4.58 -10.57 -7.76
CA LYS A 70 -3.81 -10.79 -6.53
C LYS A 70 -3.08 -12.12 -6.61
N LYS A 71 -1.93 -12.17 -5.94
CA LYS A 71 -1.27 -13.44 -5.61
C LYS A 71 -2.01 -14.05 -4.42
N GLY A 72 -2.20 -15.37 -4.40
CA GLY A 72 -2.99 -16.03 -3.34
C GLY A 72 -2.53 -15.83 -1.90
N ASN A 73 -1.26 -15.47 -1.70
CA ASN A 73 -0.70 -15.16 -0.38
C ASN A 73 -0.51 -13.65 -0.14
N ALA A 74 -1.16 -12.79 -0.93
CA ALA A 74 -1.02 -11.34 -0.77
C ALA A 74 -1.82 -10.85 0.45
N ASP A 75 -1.11 -10.42 1.49
CA ASP A 75 -1.73 -9.87 2.70
C ASP A 75 -2.18 -8.41 2.53
N PHE A 76 -1.69 -7.73 1.49
CA PHE A 76 -1.89 -6.30 1.26
C PHE A 76 -3.03 -6.05 0.28
N LEU A 77 -3.96 -5.19 0.69
CA LEU A 77 -5.02 -4.67 -0.17
C LEU A 77 -4.58 -3.36 -0.81
N GLU A 78 -3.92 -2.49 -0.03
CA GLU A 78 -3.37 -1.23 -0.54
C GLU A 78 -2.14 -0.82 0.27
N ASN A 79 -1.07 -0.48 -0.46
CA ASN A 79 0.24 -0.23 0.12
C ASN A 79 0.43 1.28 0.36
N LYS A 80 0.57 1.67 1.62
CA LYS A 80 1.07 3.00 2.07
C LYS A 80 0.23 4.15 1.53
N ILE A 81 -0.98 4.31 2.06
CA ILE A 81 -1.92 5.34 1.61
C ILE A 81 -1.47 6.74 2.04
N GLY A 82 -1.86 7.74 1.26
CA GLY A 82 -1.76 9.16 1.62
C GLY A 82 -3.08 9.76 2.09
N LEU A 83 -3.04 11.02 2.52
CA LEU A 83 -4.21 11.72 3.05
C LEU A 83 -5.35 11.80 2.04
N GLU A 84 -5.06 12.15 0.77
CA GLU A 84 -6.09 12.21 -0.28
C GLU A 84 -6.83 10.88 -0.43
N ARG A 85 -6.08 9.78 -0.50
CA ARG A 85 -6.70 8.44 -0.58
C ARG A 85 -7.48 8.09 0.68
N ALA A 86 -7.01 8.51 1.85
CA ALA A 86 -7.77 8.33 3.08
C ALA A 86 -9.09 9.12 3.07
N LYS A 87 -9.11 10.32 2.49
CA LYS A 87 -10.35 11.11 2.30
C LYS A 87 -11.30 10.49 1.29
N GLU A 88 -10.78 9.92 0.19
CA GLU A 88 -11.61 9.18 -0.77
C GLU A 88 -12.37 8.01 -0.11
N ILE A 89 -11.78 7.36 0.90
CA ILE A 89 -12.39 6.23 1.62
C ILE A 89 -13.25 6.70 2.81
N PHE A 90 -12.73 7.61 3.64
CA PHE A 90 -13.32 7.95 4.94
C PHE A 90 -14.05 9.30 4.97
N GLY A 91 -14.03 10.03 3.86
CA GLY A 91 -14.47 11.42 3.77
C GLY A 91 -13.54 12.38 4.53
N GLU A 92 -13.98 13.62 4.73
CA GLU A 92 -13.19 14.68 5.39
C GLU A 92 -12.76 14.33 6.83
N ASN A 93 -13.46 13.39 7.47
CA ASN A 93 -13.12 12.91 8.81
C ASN A 93 -12.01 11.84 8.82
N ALA A 94 -11.34 11.58 7.70
CA ALA A 94 -10.31 10.55 7.54
C ALA A 94 -9.27 10.52 8.66
N GLN A 95 -8.70 11.68 9.00
CA GLN A 95 -7.67 11.77 10.03
C GLN A 95 -8.20 11.37 11.41
N ARG A 96 -9.42 11.83 11.77
CA ARG A 96 -10.08 11.47 13.02
C ARG A 96 -10.33 9.96 13.11
N ILE A 97 -10.77 9.35 12.00
CA ILE A 97 -11.04 7.90 11.93
C ILE A 97 -9.73 7.11 12.09
N ILE A 98 -8.65 7.52 11.44
CA ILE A 98 -7.34 6.88 11.56
C ILE A 98 -6.80 7.01 12.99
N SER A 99 -6.83 8.21 13.59
CA SER A 99 -6.38 8.40 14.98
C SER A 99 -7.16 7.53 15.97
N LYS A 100 -8.49 7.49 15.87
CA LYS A 100 -9.33 6.61 16.70
C LYS A 100 -9.06 5.13 16.49
N SER A 101 -8.66 4.74 15.27
CA SER A 101 -8.29 3.35 14.97
C SER A 101 -6.94 2.95 15.59
N ILE A 102 -6.02 3.92 15.75
CA ILE A 102 -4.68 3.73 16.31
C ILE A 102 -4.68 3.83 17.84
N GLU A 103 -5.59 4.60 18.44
CA GLU A 103 -5.70 4.81 19.89
C GLU A 103 -5.59 3.52 20.71
N PRO A 104 -6.29 2.41 20.40
CA PRO A 104 -6.22 1.18 21.19
C PRO A 104 -4.87 0.46 21.14
N ILE A 105 -4.00 0.80 20.18
CA ILE A 105 -2.69 0.16 19.99
C ILE A 105 -1.52 1.11 20.23
N GLN A 106 -1.74 2.30 20.80
CA GLN A 106 -0.68 3.29 21.04
C GLN A 106 0.46 2.73 21.90
N GLU A 107 0.15 1.91 22.90
CA GLU A 107 1.13 1.26 23.77
C GLU A 107 2.13 0.42 22.96
N CYS A 108 1.68 -0.23 21.88
CA CYS A 108 2.57 -0.98 21.00
C CYS A 108 3.61 -0.09 20.33
N PHE A 109 3.34 1.19 20.08
CA PHE A 109 4.32 2.14 19.56
C PHE A 109 5.29 2.59 20.66
N ASN A 110 4.77 2.92 21.85
CA ASN A 110 5.58 3.38 22.99
C ASN A 110 6.61 2.33 23.45
N LYS A 111 6.26 1.05 23.36
CA LYS A 111 7.19 -0.07 23.66
C LYS A 111 8.24 -0.32 22.57
N THR A 112 8.17 0.36 21.43
CA THR A 112 9.08 0.11 20.31
C THR A 112 10.35 0.94 20.45
N PRO A 113 11.54 0.34 20.25
CA PRO A 113 12.76 1.11 20.10
C PRO A 113 12.66 2.14 18.98
N LEU A 114 13.03 3.38 19.28
CA LEU A 114 13.12 4.45 18.29
C LEU A 114 14.51 4.52 17.65
N ILE A 115 15.55 4.05 18.36
CA ILE A 115 16.91 3.93 17.84
C ILE A 115 17.39 2.48 17.98
N TYR A 116 17.89 1.94 16.88
CA TYR A 116 18.45 0.59 16.80
C TYR A 116 19.96 0.71 16.62
N TYR A 117 20.72 0.51 17.68
CA TYR A 117 22.18 0.42 17.63
C TYR A 117 22.61 -0.86 16.91
N LYS A 118 21.97 -1.98 17.25
CA LYS A 118 22.19 -3.29 16.63
C LYS A 118 20.99 -3.72 15.79
N LYS A 119 21.22 -4.68 14.89
CA LYS A 119 20.17 -5.27 14.04
C LYS A 119 19.09 -5.93 14.90
N TYR A 120 17.83 -5.66 14.61
CA TYR A 120 16.69 -6.30 15.27
C TYR A 120 15.70 -6.83 14.23
N GLY A 121 15.61 -8.15 14.10
CA GLY A 121 14.77 -8.79 13.09
C GLY A 121 15.11 -8.30 11.68
N LYS A 122 14.15 -7.60 11.04
CA LYS A 122 14.31 -7.01 9.69
C LYS A 122 14.84 -5.57 9.69
N THR A 123 14.99 -4.95 10.86
CA THR A 123 15.54 -3.59 10.99
C THR A 123 17.06 -3.66 11.03
N ASP A 124 17.72 -2.97 10.11
CA ASP A 124 19.19 -2.85 10.07
C ASP A 124 19.73 -2.19 11.36
N ALA A 125 21.01 -2.44 11.67
CA ALA A 125 21.72 -1.68 12.70
C ALA A 125 21.85 -0.20 12.31
N LEU A 126 22.11 0.67 13.30
CA LEU A 126 22.26 2.12 13.14
C LEU A 126 21.09 2.74 12.37
N CYS A 127 19.89 2.51 12.89
CA CYS A 127 18.63 3.03 12.35
C CYS A 127 17.90 3.90 13.35
N ILE A 128 17.32 5.01 12.87
CA ILE A 128 16.44 5.89 13.64
C ILE A 128 15.04 5.83 13.04
N THR A 129 14.02 5.57 13.85
CA THR A 129 12.63 5.52 13.41
C THR A 129 12.09 6.93 13.18
N LEU A 130 11.60 7.18 11.96
CA LEU A 130 10.96 8.43 11.56
C LEU A 130 9.46 8.42 11.87
N GLY A 131 8.86 7.23 11.82
CA GLY A 131 7.44 7.03 12.08
C GLY A 131 6.93 5.73 11.46
N TRP A 132 5.62 5.62 11.28
CA TRP A 132 4.96 4.45 10.74
C TRP A 132 3.94 4.83 9.65
N LYS A 133 4.04 4.16 8.51
CA LYS A 133 3.16 4.26 7.34
C LYS A 133 1.89 3.46 7.56
N PHE A 134 0.76 3.93 7.03
CA PHE A 134 -0.54 3.24 7.13
C PHE A 134 -0.84 2.41 5.88
N GLU A 135 -1.17 1.14 6.07
CA GLU A 135 -1.42 0.17 4.99
C GLU A 135 -2.73 -0.58 5.25
N PHE A 136 -3.50 -0.91 4.20
CA PHE A 136 -4.67 -1.78 4.32
C PHE A 136 -4.29 -3.23 4.03
N THR A 137 -4.73 -4.14 4.90
CA THR A 137 -4.45 -5.58 4.81
C THR A 137 -5.73 -6.40 4.95
N ASN A 138 -5.74 -7.60 4.37
CA ASN A 138 -6.86 -8.55 4.51
C ASN A 138 -6.80 -9.34 5.83
N LYS A 139 -5.69 -9.24 6.57
CA LYS A 139 -5.49 -9.88 7.87
C LYS A 139 -4.64 -9.02 8.80
N LYS A 140 -4.64 -9.35 10.09
CA LYS A 140 -3.78 -8.68 11.10
C LYS A 140 -2.30 -8.86 10.73
N SER A 141 -1.51 -7.78 10.81
CA SER A 141 -0.09 -7.79 10.38
C SER A 141 0.86 -7.16 11.42
N GLY A 142 1.23 -7.96 12.42
CA GLY A 142 2.06 -7.55 13.56
C GLY A 142 1.26 -6.82 14.65
N ASP A 143 1.96 -6.29 15.65
CA ASP A 143 1.29 -5.71 16.84
C ASP A 143 0.74 -4.30 16.59
N LYS A 144 1.27 -3.59 15.58
CA LYS A 144 0.77 -2.27 15.19
C LYS A 144 -0.30 -2.39 14.10
N SER A 145 -1.27 -3.26 14.35
CA SER A 145 -2.31 -3.61 13.40
C SER A 145 -3.59 -3.98 14.14
N ALA A 146 -4.72 -3.47 13.66
CA ALA A 146 -6.03 -3.79 14.19
C ALA A 146 -7.10 -3.81 13.08
N LYS A 147 -8.24 -4.41 13.38
CA LYS A 147 -9.39 -4.48 12.46
C LYS A 147 -10.00 -3.10 12.31
N LEU A 148 -10.32 -2.69 11.09
CA LEU A 148 -11.03 -1.45 10.83
C LEU A 148 -12.54 -1.67 10.89
N LYS A 149 -13.25 -0.70 11.46
CA LYS A 149 -14.71 -0.62 11.38
C LYS A 149 -15.08 0.17 10.12
N LEU A 150 -15.46 -0.56 9.07
CA LEU A 150 -15.78 0.00 7.75
C LEU A 150 -17.23 -0.29 7.39
N THR A 151 -17.86 0.63 6.65
CA THR A 151 -19.10 0.35 5.93
C THR A 151 -18.83 -0.56 4.72
N ASP A 152 -19.87 -1.15 4.16
CA ASP A 152 -19.73 -1.99 2.97
C ASP A 152 -19.28 -1.18 1.75
N GLU A 153 -19.72 0.07 1.61
CA GLU A 153 -19.23 0.99 0.58
C GLU A 153 -17.73 1.28 0.71
N GLN A 154 -17.23 1.46 1.94
CA GLN A 154 -15.80 1.68 2.19
C GLN A 154 -14.97 0.45 1.87
N LYS A 155 -15.46 -0.76 2.22
CA LYS A 155 -14.80 -2.00 1.82
C LYS A 155 -14.78 -2.13 0.30
N PHE A 156 -15.91 -1.85 -0.35
CA PHE A 156 -16.00 -1.89 -1.80
C PHE A 156 -14.99 -0.93 -2.44
N ASP A 157 -14.91 0.33 -1.99
CA ASP A 157 -13.95 1.30 -2.52
C ASP A 157 -12.49 0.89 -2.29
N ILE A 158 -12.14 0.26 -1.16
CA ILE A 158 -10.76 -0.21 -0.93
C ILE A 158 -10.37 -1.27 -1.97
N TYR A 159 -11.30 -2.13 -2.40
CA TYR A 159 -11.04 -3.14 -3.43
C TYR A 159 -11.14 -2.57 -4.85
N ALA A 160 -12.21 -1.84 -5.15
CA ALA A 160 -12.57 -1.40 -6.49
C ALA A 160 -11.98 -0.04 -6.89
N GLY A 161 -11.84 0.88 -5.93
CA GLY A 161 -11.38 2.26 -6.17
C GLY A 161 -12.44 3.17 -6.80
N THR A 162 -13.71 3.01 -6.45
CA THR A 162 -14.83 3.81 -6.99
C THR A 162 -14.68 5.32 -6.73
N ASN A 163 -14.06 5.68 -5.62
CA ASN A 163 -13.84 7.05 -5.17
C ASN A 163 -12.45 7.58 -5.54
N LEU A 164 -11.65 6.82 -6.31
CA LEU A 164 -10.38 7.33 -6.82
C LEU A 164 -10.60 8.61 -7.64
N SER A 165 -9.57 9.46 -7.66
CA SER A 165 -9.58 10.65 -8.50
C SER A 165 -9.79 10.33 -10.00
N PRO A 166 -10.40 11.22 -10.79
CA PRO A 166 -10.65 10.99 -12.22
C PRO A 166 -9.41 10.59 -13.02
N GLU A 167 -8.23 11.12 -12.67
CA GLU A 167 -6.94 10.80 -13.31
C GLU A 167 -6.52 9.33 -13.14
N LYS A 168 -7.07 8.67 -12.11
CA LYS A 168 -6.85 7.25 -11.82
C LYS A 168 -7.97 6.35 -12.29
N LYS A 169 -9.20 6.87 -12.43
CA LYS A 169 -10.36 6.11 -12.90
C LYS A 169 -10.41 6.01 -14.42
N ASN A 170 -10.11 7.11 -15.11
CA ASN A 170 -10.22 7.20 -16.56
C ASN A 170 -8.87 6.92 -17.20
N CYS A 171 -8.53 5.64 -17.32
CA CYS A 171 -7.23 5.21 -17.81
C CYS A 171 -7.17 5.13 -19.34
N CYS A 172 -5.95 5.20 -19.86
CA CYS A 172 -5.64 4.84 -21.24
C CYS A 172 -5.52 3.31 -21.36
N VAL A 173 -6.26 2.71 -22.29
CA VAL A 173 -6.19 1.30 -22.69
C VAL A 173 -5.98 1.23 -24.20
N GLU A 174 -4.87 0.65 -24.65
CA GLU A 174 -4.49 0.61 -26.09
C GLU A 174 -4.67 1.94 -26.83
N ASN A 175 -4.14 3.03 -26.24
CA ASN A 175 -4.20 4.40 -26.77
C ASN A 175 -5.58 5.06 -26.75
N GLN A 176 -6.56 4.49 -26.06
CA GLN A 176 -7.90 5.06 -25.91
C GLN A 176 -8.21 5.37 -24.44
N ILE A 177 -8.72 6.56 -24.15
CA ILE A 177 -9.22 6.87 -22.81
C ILE A 177 -10.56 6.18 -22.61
N VAL A 178 -10.63 5.30 -21.62
CA VAL A 178 -11.85 4.57 -21.27
C VAL A 178 -12.32 4.99 -19.89
N GLN A 179 -13.55 5.48 -19.80
CA GLN A 179 -14.14 5.93 -18.55
C GLN A 179 -14.22 4.80 -17.52
N ASP A 180 -13.81 5.10 -16.28
CA ASP A 180 -13.83 4.16 -15.14
C ASP A 180 -13.11 2.82 -15.38
N SER A 181 -12.23 2.73 -16.39
CA SER A 181 -11.41 1.54 -16.68
C SER A 181 -10.39 1.23 -15.59
N GLY A 182 -10.06 2.20 -14.74
CA GLY A 182 -9.22 2.05 -13.55
C GLY A 182 -9.97 1.51 -12.32
N VAL A 183 -11.30 1.46 -12.35
CA VAL A 183 -12.15 0.96 -11.25
C VAL A 183 -12.45 -0.53 -11.46
N ALA A 184 -11.95 -1.37 -10.56
CA ALA A 184 -12.08 -2.82 -10.73
C ALA A 184 -13.49 -3.30 -10.35
N ASN A 185 -14.04 -4.24 -11.13
CA ASN A 185 -15.30 -4.92 -10.83
C ASN A 185 -15.13 -6.44 -10.58
N PHE A 186 -14.00 -7.00 -10.99
CA PHE A 186 -13.64 -8.39 -10.70
C PHE A 186 -12.30 -8.50 -9.99
N TYR A 187 -12.20 -9.50 -9.11
CA TYR A 187 -11.01 -9.91 -8.41
C TYR A 187 -10.58 -11.28 -8.97
N LEU A 188 -9.29 -11.46 -9.19
CA LEU A 188 -8.72 -12.73 -9.61
C LEU A 188 -7.52 -13.09 -8.74
N GLU A 189 -7.59 -14.26 -8.12
CA GLU A 189 -6.43 -14.88 -7.47
C GLU A 189 -5.71 -15.78 -8.47
N VAL A 190 -4.54 -15.35 -8.95
CA VAL A 190 -3.83 -16.09 -10.01
C VAL A 190 -3.17 -17.36 -9.47
N THR A 191 -3.34 -18.44 -10.22
CA THR A 191 -2.71 -19.74 -9.95
C THR A 191 -2.06 -20.28 -11.22
N GLU A 192 -1.08 -21.17 -11.06
CA GLU A 192 -0.40 -21.79 -12.21
C GLU A 192 -1.32 -22.65 -13.08
N SER A 193 -2.49 -23.05 -12.57
CA SER A 193 -3.46 -23.86 -13.33
C SER A 193 -4.21 -23.06 -14.39
N MET A 194 -4.19 -21.72 -14.35
CA MET A 194 -4.86 -20.87 -15.34
C MET A 194 -4.04 -20.80 -16.62
N LYS A 195 -4.51 -21.46 -17.68
CA LYS A 195 -3.77 -21.61 -18.95
C LYS A 195 -4.42 -20.88 -20.12
N ASN A 196 -5.72 -20.59 -20.05
CA ASN A 196 -6.47 -19.96 -21.14
C ASN A 196 -7.48 -18.92 -20.63
N ALA A 197 -8.11 -18.19 -21.57
CA ALA A 197 -9.11 -17.16 -21.27
C ALA A 197 -10.29 -17.69 -20.44
N GLN A 198 -10.79 -18.89 -20.73
CA GLN A 198 -11.93 -19.45 -20.02
C GLN A 198 -11.59 -19.79 -18.57
N ASP A 199 -10.37 -20.27 -18.29
CA ASP A 199 -9.91 -20.48 -16.92
C ASP A 199 -9.94 -19.19 -16.12
N ILE A 200 -9.51 -18.07 -16.72
CA ILE A 200 -9.55 -16.75 -16.09
C ILE A 200 -11.00 -16.37 -15.79
N ILE A 201 -11.88 -16.43 -16.79
CA ILE A 201 -13.28 -16.02 -16.67
C ILE A 201 -14.03 -16.85 -15.62
N ASN A 202 -13.79 -18.17 -15.58
CA ASN A 202 -14.43 -19.08 -14.62
C ASN A 202 -14.00 -18.82 -13.17
N ASN A 203 -12.82 -18.24 -12.95
CA ASN A 203 -12.27 -17.94 -11.62
C ASN A 203 -12.46 -16.48 -11.20
N LEU A 204 -13.14 -15.64 -12.00
CA LEU A 204 -13.41 -14.26 -11.61
C LEU A 204 -14.39 -14.21 -10.44
N ILE A 205 -14.02 -13.43 -9.43
CA ILE A 205 -14.85 -13.16 -8.26
C ILE A 205 -15.39 -11.74 -8.38
N ASP A 206 -16.71 -11.57 -8.24
CA ASP A 206 -17.36 -10.27 -8.18
C ASP A 206 -16.85 -9.47 -6.95
N ILE A 207 -16.25 -8.29 -7.20
CA ILE A 207 -15.62 -7.50 -6.12
C ILE A 207 -16.65 -6.99 -5.13
N GLU A 208 -17.83 -6.58 -5.60
CA GLU A 208 -18.86 -6.03 -4.72
C GLU A 208 -19.30 -7.07 -3.69
N THR A 209 -19.63 -8.27 -4.15
CA THR A 209 -20.03 -9.39 -3.28
C THR A 209 -18.88 -9.88 -2.41
N HIS A 210 -17.66 -9.92 -2.96
CA HIS A 210 -16.48 -10.35 -2.21
C HIS A 210 -16.16 -9.40 -1.07
N SER A 211 -16.02 -8.10 -1.37
CA SER A 211 -15.56 -7.08 -0.42
C SER A 211 -16.42 -6.98 0.84
N LYS A 212 -17.75 -7.09 0.71
CA LYS A 212 -18.71 -7.05 1.83
C LYS A 212 -18.43 -8.14 2.88
N LYS A 213 -17.99 -9.32 2.43
CA LYS A 213 -17.68 -10.49 3.29
C LYS A 213 -16.32 -10.37 3.99
N GLN A 214 -15.44 -9.48 3.53
CA GLN A 214 -14.07 -9.41 4.04
C GLN A 214 -13.97 -8.55 5.30
N SER A 215 -13.06 -8.96 6.18
CA SER A 215 -12.55 -8.10 7.25
C SER A 215 -11.29 -7.40 6.77
N ILE A 216 -11.27 -6.07 6.87
CA ILE A 216 -10.10 -5.28 6.52
C ILE A 216 -9.42 -4.80 7.79
N TYR A 217 -8.11 -4.88 7.80
CA TYR A 217 -7.25 -4.43 8.88
C TYR A 217 -6.40 -3.26 8.37
N PHE A 218 -5.91 -2.45 9.30
CA PHE A 218 -4.78 -1.59 9.01
C PHE A 218 -3.51 -2.18 9.60
N ALA A 219 -2.36 -1.83 9.03
CA ALA A 219 -1.06 -2.08 9.59
C ALA A 219 -0.18 -0.83 9.52
N CYS A 220 0.48 -0.51 10.64
CA CYS A 220 1.43 0.59 10.74
C CYS A 220 2.86 0.06 10.59
N LYS A 221 3.49 0.28 9.44
CA LYS A 221 4.85 -0.21 9.16
C LYS A 221 5.89 0.88 9.33
N ALA A 222 6.96 0.58 10.07
CA ALA A 222 8.02 1.54 10.35
C ALA A 222 8.65 2.10 9.06
N LEU A 223 9.00 3.38 9.12
CA LEU A 223 9.90 4.06 8.20
C LEU A 223 11.12 4.48 9.02
N ASN A 224 12.28 3.96 8.65
CA ASN A 224 13.53 4.21 9.38
C ASN A 224 14.51 4.96 8.49
N TYR A 225 15.23 5.90 9.09
CA TYR A 225 16.45 6.46 8.54
C TYR A 225 17.61 5.52 8.82
N ARG A 226 18.18 4.94 7.76
CA ARG A 226 19.32 4.03 7.81
C ARG A 226 20.59 4.87 7.70
N LEU A 227 21.28 5.10 8.83
CA LEU A 227 22.37 6.06 8.92
C LEU A 227 23.53 5.70 7.98
N MET A 228 23.96 4.43 8.00
CA MET A 228 25.04 3.93 7.14
C MET A 228 24.77 4.05 5.64
N LYS A 229 23.50 4.18 5.26
CA LYS A 229 23.08 4.29 3.85
C LYS A 229 22.62 5.72 3.51
N ASN A 230 22.63 6.63 4.49
CA ASN A 230 22.11 8.00 4.38
C ASN A 230 20.75 8.05 3.66
N LYS A 231 19.82 7.15 4.00
CA LYS A 231 18.52 7.06 3.29
C LYS A 231 17.38 6.45 4.10
N TRP A 232 16.15 6.81 3.71
CA TRP A 232 14.89 6.17 4.07
C TRP A 232 14.09 5.79 2.81
N ASP A 233 12.95 5.11 2.97
CA ASP A 233 12.16 4.58 1.85
C ASP A 233 11.21 5.63 1.21
N GLY A 234 11.75 6.82 0.90
CA GLY A 234 11.08 7.92 0.20
C GLY A 234 10.12 8.74 1.06
N ASP A 235 9.47 9.73 0.42
CA ASP A 235 8.59 10.71 1.09
C ASP A 235 7.20 10.14 1.42
N ARG A 236 7.16 9.15 2.31
CA ARG A 236 5.92 8.43 2.64
C ARG A 236 5.11 9.18 3.70
N PRO A 237 3.80 9.34 3.53
CA PRO A 237 2.90 9.75 4.60
C PRO A 237 2.96 8.83 5.82
N LEU A 238 2.93 9.44 7.01
CA LEU A 238 3.08 8.76 8.29
C LEU A 238 1.79 8.88 9.09
N SER A 239 1.19 7.76 9.48
CA SER A 239 0.03 7.73 10.40
C SER A 239 0.41 8.07 11.84
N VAL A 240 1.65 7.79 12.21
CA VAL A 240 2.26 8.13 13.50
C VAL A 240 3.68 8.54 13.18
N TYR A 241 4.13 9.67 13.70
CA TYR A 241 5.50 10.13 13.44
C TYR A 241 6.25 10.36 14.74
N VAL A 242 7.57 10.39 14.65
CA VAL A 242 8.43 10.74 15.78
C VAL A 242 8.89 12.17 15.57
N TYR A 243 8.50 13.06 16.48
CA TYR A 243 9.05 14.40 16.57
C TYR A 243 10.42 14.31 17.23
N TRP A 244 11.46 14.62 16.45
CA TRP A 244 12.85 14.62 16.91
C TRP A 244 13.32 16.05 17.17
N GLU A 245 14.05 16.23 18.27
CA GLU A 245 14.62 17.51 18.71
C GLU A 245 15.92 17.24 19.51
N ILE A 246 16.68 18.30 19.80
CA ILE A 246 17.80 18.24 20.74
C ILE A 246 17.32 18.72 22.12
N LYS A 247 17.56 17.90 23.15
CA LYS A 247 17.39 18.26 24.55
C LYS A 247 18.68 18.00 25.30
N ASN A 248 19.24 19.03 25.93
CA ASN A 248 20.48 18.95 26.70
C ASN A 248 21.63 18.32 25.88
N ASP A 249 21.85 18.80 24.66
CA ASP A 249 22.85 18.28 23.71
C ASP A 249 22.69 16.79 23.37
N LYS A 250 21.48 16.26 23.48
CA LYS A 250 21.13 14.88 23.10
C LYS A 250 19.91 14.84 22.19
N LEU A 251 19.93 13.91 21.24
CA LEU A 251 18.80 13.59 20.39
C LEU A 251 17.66 12.97 21.21
N TYR A 252 16.49 13.60 21.18
CA TYR A 252 15.28 13.20 21.88
C TYR A 252 14.12 13.03 20.91
N GLY A 253 13.32 11.97 21.10
CA GLY A 253 12.20 11.62 20.22
C GLY A 253 10.88 11.50 20.99
N THR A 254 9.85 12.21 20.51
CA THR A 254 8.48 12.12 21.03
C THR A 254 7.55 11.54 19.97
N ILE A 255 6.81 10.48 20.29
CA ILE A 255 5.82 9.92 19.37
C ILE A 255 4.58 10.84 19.32
N LYS A 256 4.12 11.15 18.11
CA LYS A 256 2.97 12.00 17.82
C LYS A 256 1.89 11.21 17.08
N TYR A 257 0.66 11.28 17.60
CA TYR A 257 -0.51 10.53 17.12
C TYR A 257 -1.58 11.43 16.48
N ASP A 258 -1.34 12.74 16.49
CA ASP A 258 -2.20 13.76 15.90
C ASP A 258 -1.92 13.91 14.39
N SER A 259 -2.92 14.41 13.67
CA SER A 259 -2.82 14.75 12.24
C SER A 259 -2.20 13.63 11.37
N PRO A 260 -2.70 12.37 11.45
CA PRO A 260 -2.14 11.27 10.69
C PRO A 260 -2.12 11.56 9.19
N LEU A 261 -1.06 11.11 8.52
CA LEU A 261 -0.80 11.30 7.08
C LEU A 261 -0.47 12.73 6.64
N SER A 262 -0.45 13.71 7.55
CA SER A 262 -0.02 15.09 7.25
C SER A 262 1.50 15.23 7.18
N LYS A 263 2.22 14.47 8.00
CA LYS A 263 3.69 14.44 8.02
C LYS A 263 4.22 13.32 7.14
N LYS A 264 5.36 13.56 6.49
CA LYS A 264 5.97 12.60 5.58
C LYS A 264 7.44 12.32 5.89
N GLY A 265 7.95 11.25 5.31
CA GLY A 265 9.31 10.77 5.51
C GLY A 265 10.40 11.81 5.27
N ASN A 266 10.31 12.65 4.24
CA ASN A 266 11.38 13.61 3.96
C ASN A 266 11.47 14.69 5.02
N GLU A 267 10.32 15.21 5.46
CA GLU A 267 10.27 16.24 6.51
C GLU A 267 10.96 15.76 7.79
N ILE A 268 10.57 14.56 8.28
CA ILE A 268 11.13 14.02 9.52
C ILE A 268 12.58 13.54 9.33
N GLY A 269 12.87 12.92 8.18
CA GLY A 269 14.20 12.39 7.86
C GLY A 269 15.26 13.47 7.74
N GLU A 270 14.96 14.57 7.02
CA GLU A 270 15.88 15.71 6.90
C GLU A 270 16.03 16.44 8.23
N ASN A 271 14.97 16.55 9.05
CA ASN A 271 15.08 17.08 10.41
C ASN A 271 16.08 16.26 11.24
N VAL A 272 15.91 14.94 11.31
CA VAL A 272 16.85 14.06 12.05
C VAL A 272 18.28 14.21 11.53
N LYS A 273 18.46 14.26 10.20
CA LYS A 273 19.77 14.43 9.59
C LYS A 273 20.43 15.76 9.97
N ASN A 274 19.66 16.84 10.08
CA ASN A 274 20.18 18.14 10.53
C ASN A 274 20.54 18.13 12.02
N LEU A 275 19.69 17.55 12.87
CA LEU A 275 19.96 17.41 14.31
C LEU A 275 21.23 16.57 14.55
N LEU A 276 21.44 15.50 13.80
CA LEU A 276 22.67 14.70 13.89
C LEU A 276 23.92 15.50 13.52
N LYS A 277 23.85 16.34 12.47
CA LYS A 277 24.97 17.22 12.10
C LYS A 277 25.28 18.24 13.20
N GLU A 278 24.27 18.80 13.83
CA GLU A 278 24.42 19.71 14.97
C GLU A 278 25.11 19.01 16.16
N LEU A 279 24.76 17.74 16.38
CA LEU A 279 25.41 16.84 17.34
C LEU A 279 26.76 16.29 16.86
N LYS A 280 27.30 16.80 15.74
CA LYS A 280 28.58 16.41 15.13
C LYS A 280 28.64 14.93 14.72
N ILE A 281 27.50 14.31 14.44
CA ILE A 281 27.39 12.96 13.87
C ILE A 281 27.22 13.06 12.36
N THR A 282 28.16 12.47 11.62
CA THR A 282 28.18 12.38 10.16
C THR A 282 28.28 10.93 9.72
N ILE A 283 28.22 10.67 8.40
CA ILE A 283 28.39 9.32 7.88
C ILE A 283 29.81 8.78 8.08
N ASP A 284 30.80 9.67 8.23
CA ASP A 284 32.21 9.30 8.35
C ASP A 284 32.59 8.87 9.77
N ASN A 285 31.84 9.33 10.79
CA ASN A 285 32.13 9.04 12.20
C ASN A 285 31.03 8.24 12.91
N ILE A 286 29.91 7.94 12.25
CA ILE A 286 28.81 7.22 12.88
C ILE A 286 29.25 5.80 13.29
N THR A 287 29.24 5.57 14.59
CA THR A 287 29.40 4.26 15.22
C THR A 287 28.29 4.04 16.25
N GLU A 288 28.16 2.82 16.77
CA GLU A 288 27.27 2.56 17.90
C GLU A 288 27.62 3.44 19.10
N GLU A 289 28.90 3.59 19.42
CA GLU A 289 29.37 4.37 20.56
C GLU A 289 29.02 5.86 20.41
N GLU A 290 29.31 6.45 19.24
CA GLU A 290 29.01 7.86 18.98
C GLU A 290 27.51 8.14 19.00
N LEU A 291 26.70 7.24 18.43
CA LEU A 291 25.24 7.39 18.48
C LEU A 291 24.71 7.28 19.91
N ARG A 292 25.24 6.36 20.72
CA ARG A 292 24.89 6.25 22.14
C ARG A 292 25.24 7.51 22.91
N LYS A 293 26.42 8.09 22.67
CA LYS A 293 26.86 9.34 23.32
C LYS A 293 25.86 10.45 23.09
N VAL A 294 25.31 10.58 21.89
CA VAL A 294 24.39 11.69 21.58
C VAL A 294 22.90 11.35 21.78
N THR A 295 22.56 10.14 22.22
CA THR A 295 21.15 9.75 22.42
C THR A 295 20.68 10.13 23.83
N HIS A 296 19.50 10.74 23.94
CA HIS A 296 18.92 11.09 25.24
C HIS A 296 18.48 9.82 25.97
N LYS A 297 18.72 9.76 27.29
CA LYS A 297 18.46 8.57 28.13
C LYS A 297 17.02 8.04 28.10
N ASP A 298 16.06 8.94 27.87
CA ASP A 298 14.63 8.62 27.84
C ASP A 298 14.14 8.14 26.46
N VAL A 299 15.02 8.10 25.45
CA VAL A 299 14.69 7.54 24.14
C VAL A 299 14.73 6.02 24.23
N SER A 300 13.63 5.37 23.83
CA SER A 300 13.58 3.91 23.72
C SER A 300 14.58 3.42 22.68
N THR A 301 15.47 2.51 23.06
CA THR A 301 16.55 2.02 22.19
C THR A 301 16.69 0.50 22.21
N TYR A 302 17.36 -0.03 21.18
CA TYR A 302 17.72 -1.44 21.08
C TYR A 302 19.20 -1.59 20.73
N GLY A 303 19.89 -2.45 21.46
CA GLY A 303 21.25 -2.90 21.15
C GLY A 303 22.17 -2.88 22.34
#